data_AF-F9Q2N3-F1
#
_entry.id   AF-F9Q2N3-F1
#
_cell.length_a   1.000
_cell.length_b   1.000
_cell.length_c   1.000
_cell.angle_alpha   90.00
_cell.angle_beta   90.00
_cell.angle_gamma   90.00
#
_symmetry.space_group_name_H-M   'P 1'
#
loop_
_entity.id
_entity.type
_entity.pdbx_description
1 polymer ?
#
loop_
_entity_poly.entity_id
_entity_poly.type
_entity_poly.pdbx_seq_one_letter_code
_entity_poly.pdbx_strand_id
1 'polypeptide(L)'
;MVDLNKDGQDELLIGDEKFVSAIYYLENQKPSLLHTAYIASAGGFRSGFDIYENGQVSYADWQSTRPEMNLSLYSFDKNGVQKIKEATIQIGGNEKAEQVLDISSEKLDLSNIGWKELNPAN
;
A
#
# COMPACT_ATOMS: atom_id res chain seq x y z
N MET A 1 3.22 8.20 11.45
CA MET A 1 1.83 7.89 11.82
C MET A 1 0.97 8.93 11.17
N VAL A 2 -0.10 8.50 10.52
CA VAL A 2 -1.02 9.35 9.75
C VAL A 2 -2.37 8.67 9.70
N ASP A 3 -3.44 9.41 9.98
CA ASP A 3 -4.83 8.96 9.83
C ASP A 3 -5.21 9.02 8.34
N LEU A 4 -5.05 7.88 7.63
CA LEU A 4 -5.20 7.83 6.18
C LEU A 4 -6.66 7.91 5.75
N ASN A 5 -7.57 7.27 6.50
CA ASN A 5 -9.00 7.18 6.18
C ASN A 5 -9.86 8.20 6.95
N LYS A 6 -9.26 9.04 7.80
CA LYS A 6 -9.91 10.08 8.61
C LYS A 6 -10.90 9.51 9.63
N ASP A 7 -10.61 8.34 10.20
CA ASP A 7 -11.46 7.70 11.19
C ASP A 7 -11.03 7.95 12.64
N GLY A 8 -9.92 8.68 12.84
CA GLY A 8 -9.32 8.98 14.14
C GLY A 8 -8.31 7.93 14.63
N GLN A 9 -8.00 6.90 13.83
CA GLN A 9 -6.95 5.92 14.05
C GLN A 9 -5.78 6.21 13.10
N ASP A 10 -4.58 6.38 13.64
CA ASP A 10 -3.40 6.51 12.78
C ASP A 10 -2.94 5.14 12.25
N GLU A 11 -2.63 5.09 10.95
CA GLU A 11 -1.77 4.06 10.36
C GLU A 11 -0.28 4.42 10.51
N LEU A 12 0.56 3.40 10.54
CA LEU A 12 2.01 3.55 10.56
C LEU A 12 2.61 3.24 9.19
N LEU A 13 3.22 4.27 8.59
CA LEU A 13 4.03 4.16 7.39
C LEU A 13 5.51 4.11 7.76
N ILE A 14 6.25 3.20 7.12
CA ILE A 14 7.72 3.13 7.18
C ILE A 14 8.26 3.53 5.82
N GLY A 15 8.98 4.65 5.75
CA GLY A 15 9.41 5.25 4.49
C GLY A 15 9.94 6.66 4.67
N ASP A 16 9.92 7.40 3.58
CA ASP A 16 10.31 8.81 3.48
C ASP A 16 9.37 9.58 2.54
N GLU A 17 9.69 10.85 2.28
CA GLU A 17 8.88 11.73 1.43
C GLU A 17 8.75 11.29 -0.03
N LYS A 18 9.46 10.23 -0.45
CA LYS A 18 9.48 9.72 -1.82
C LYS A 18 8.89 8.32 -1.93
N PHE A 19 9.00 7.51 -0.88
CA PHE A 19 8.66 6.10 -0.94
C PHE A 19 8.26 5.49 0.40
N VAL A 20 7.23 4.64 0.38
CA VAL A 20 6.81 3.84 1.53
C VAL A 20 7.18 2.37 1.31
N SER A 21 7.95 1.83 2.25
CA SER A 21 8.40 0.44 2.24
C SER A 21 7.48 -0.52 2.99
N ALA A 22 6.77 -0.03 4.01
CA ALA A 22 5.79 -0.83 4.75
C ALA A 22 4.63 0.02 5.26
N ILE A 23 3.45 -0.58 5.32
CA ILE A 23 2.25 -0.01 5.93
C ILE A 23 1.71 -0.96 7.00
N TYR A 24 1.47 -0.42 8.18
CA TYR A 24 0.87 -1.10 9.32
C TYR A 24 -0.41 -0.39 9.72
N TYR A 25 -1.38 -1.16 10.18
CA TYR A 25 -2.64 -0.69 10.74
C TYR A 25 -2.84 -1.29 12.12
N LEU A 26 -3.86 -0.83 12.85
CA LEU A 26 -4.24 -1.42 14.11
C LEU A 26 -5.38 -2.42 13.92
N GLU A 27 -5.13 -3.66 14.33
CA GLU A 27 -6.14 -4.69 14.42
C GLU A 27 -6.28 -5.08 15.89
N ASN A 28 -7.46 -4.86 16.47
CA ASN A 28 -7.69 -5.11 17.90
C ASN A 28 -6.63 -4.45 18.80
N GLN A 29 -6.28 -3.18 18.52
CA GLN A 29 -5.26 -2.39 19.22
C GLN A 29 -3.83 -2.95 19.14
N LYS A 30 -3.54 -3.86 18.20
CA LYS A 30 -2.20 -4.38 17.93
C LYS A 30 -1.76 -4.00 16.52
N PRO A 31 -0.48 -3.65 16.33
CA PRO A 31 0.03 -3.36 14.99
C PRO A 31 0.03 -4.63 14.15
N SER A 32 -0.65 -4.58 13.02
CA SER A 32 -0.70 -5.61 11.98
C SER A 32 -0.07 -5.05 10.70
N LEU A 33 0.81 -5.83 10.08
CA LEU A 33 1.39 -5.48 8.79
C LEU A 33 0.34 -5.69 7.71
N LEU A 34 0.04 -4.65 6.93
CA LEU A 34 -0.78 -4.80 5.73
C LEU A 34 0.09 -5.31 4.57
N HIS A 35 1.09 -4.52 4.15
CA HIS A 35 1.97 -4.88 3.03
C HIS A 35 3.36 -4.27 3.16
N THR A 36 4.32 -4.91 2.50
CA THR A 36 5.64 -4.35 2.22
C THR A 36 5.86 -4.25 0.72
N ALA A 37 6.62 -3.23 0.31
CA ALA A 37 7.23 -3.22 -1.00
C ALA A 37 8.48 -4.11 -0.96
N TYR A 38 8.56 -5.08 -1.86
CA TYR A 38 9.57 -6.12 -1.78
C TYR A 38 10.10 -6.51 -3.16
N ILE A 39 11.40 -6.79 -3.21
CA ILE A 39 12.07 -7.34 -4.39
C ILE A 39 12.83 -8.58 -3.92
N ALA A 40 12.44 -9.75 -4.43
CA ALA A 40 13.11 -10.99 -4.09
C ALA A 40 14.51 -11.04 -4.69
N SER A 41 15.47 -11.60 -3.95
CA SER A 41 16.86 -11.77 -4.41
C SER A 41 17.00 -12.80 -5.54
N ALA A 42 16.05 -13.73 -5.64
CA ALA A 42 15.95 -14.74 -6.68
C ALA A 42 14.49 -15.01 -7.04
N GLY A 43 14.25 -15.61 -8.22
CA GLY A 43 12.91 -15.97 -8.68
C GLY A 43 12.09 -14.82 -9.29
N GLY A 44 12.56 -13.58 -9.17
CA GLY A 44 11.99 -12.43 -9.90
C GLY A 44 10.65 -11.92 -9.36
N PHE A 45 10.26 -12.31 -8.15
CA PHE A 45 9.08 -11.77 -7.47
C PHE A 45 9.31 -10.31 -7.05
N ARG A 46 8.32 -9.47 -7.28
CA ARG A 46 8.28 -8.07 -6.86
C ARG A 46 6.88 -7.73 -6.35
N SER A 47 6.83 -6.83 -5.40
CA SER A 47 5.60 -6.22 -4.92
C SER A 47 5.78 -4.75 -4.59
N GLY A 48 4.67 -4.02 -4.61
CA GLY A 48 4.60 -2.63 -4.21
C GLY A 48 3.16 -2.24 -3.92
N PHE A 49 2.98 -1.02 -3.41
CA PHE A 49 1.66 -0.47 -3.19
C PHE A 49 1.66 1.04 -3.37
N ASP A 50 0.48 1.57 -3.64
CA ASP A 50 0.18 3.00 -3.65
C ASP A 50 -0.89 3.29 -2.59
N ILE A 51 -0.81 4.47 -1.98
CA ILE A 51 -1.76 4.97 -0.98
C ILE A 51 -2.53 6.12 -1.62
N TYR A 52 -3.84 6.20 -1.39
CA TYR A 52 -4.71 7.22 -1.94
C TYR A 52 -5.24 8.16 -0.85
N GLU A 53 -5.62 9.38 -1.24
CA GLU A 53 -6.09 10.42 -0.30
C GLU A 53 -7.36 10.05 0.50
N ASN A 54 -8.14 9.09 0.01
CA ASN A 54 -9.31 8.55 0.69
C ASN A 54 -8.97 7.40 1.66
N GLY A 55 -7.69 7.10 1.87
CA GLY A 55 -7.20 6.05 2.75
C GLY A 55 -7.19 4.65 2.14
N GLN A 56 -7.56 4.50 0.86
CA GLN A 56 -7.41 3.22 0.18
C GLN A 56 -5.94 2.90 -0.12
N VAL A 57 -5.64 1.61 -0.22
CA VAL A 57 -4.30 1.12 -0.55
C VAL A 57 -4.43 0.11 -1.67
N SER A 58 -3.81 0.37 -2.82
CA SER A 58 -3.69 -0.63 -3.89
C SER A 58 -2.37 -1.36 -3.76
N TYR A 59 -2.40 -2.68 -3.71
CA TYR A 59 -1.23 -3.54 -3.72
C TYR A 59 -1.10 -4.23 -5.07
N ALA A 60 0.15 -4.37 -5.53
CA ALA A 60 0.51 -5.07 -6.74
C ALA A 60 1.62 -6.09 -6.46
N ASP A 61 1.48 -7.29 -7.02
CA ASP A 61 2.55 -8.29 -7.07
C ASP A 61 2.68 -8.92 -8.46
N TRP A 62 3.91 -9.26 -8.82
CA TRP A 62 4.20 -9.90 -10.11
C TRP A 62 5.50 -10.70 -10.06
N GLN A 63 5.69 -11.56 -11.06
CA GLN A 63 6.91 -12.35 -11.23
C GLN A 63 7.47 -12.15 -12.63
N SER A 64 8.79 -12.02 -12.76
CA SER A 64 9.44 -11.82 -14.08
C SER A 64 9.12 -12.91 -15.11
N THR A 65 8.72 -14.10 -14.68
CA THR A 65 8.45 -15.26 -15.54
C THR A 65 7.02 -15.31 -16.05
N ARG A 66 6.16 -14.37 -15.64
CA ARG A 66 4.74 -14.31 -15.97
C ARG A 66 4.40 -12.91 -16.45
N PRO A 67 3.57 -12.77 -17.50
CA PRO A 67 3.17 -11.45 -17.97
C PRO A 67 2.05 -10.86 -17.09
N GLU A 68 1.50 -11.59 -16.12
CA GLU A 68 0.46 -11.09 -15.22
C GLU A 68 1.01 -10.27 -14.03
N MET A 69 0.29 -9.21 -13.67
CA MET A 69 0.38 -8.51 -12.39
C MET A 69 -0.94 -8.66 -11.64
N ASN A 70 -0.87 -9.18 -10.41
CA ASN A 70 -2.02 -9.27 -9.52
C ASN A 70 -2.20 -7.95 -8.77
N LEU A 71 -3.45 -7.55 -8.60
CA LEU A 71 -3.83 -6.30 -7.95
C LEU A 71 -4.86 -6.58 -6.86
N SER A 72 -4.75 -5.85 -5.75
CA SER A 72 -5.72 -5.87 -4.65
C SER A 72 -5.94 -4.45 -4.14
N LEU A 73 -7.20 -4.08 -3.90
CA LEU A 73 -7.57 -2.82 -3.27
C LEU A 73 -8.03 -3.07 -1.83
N TYR A 74 -7.53 -2.27 -0.90
CA TYR A 74 -7.87 -2.35 0.52
C TYR A 74 -8.44 -1.02 1.02
N SER A 75 -9.28 -1.08 2.05
CA SER A 75 -9.74 0.06 2.83
C SER A 75 -9.72 -0.25 4.32
N PHE A 76 -9.47 0.75 5.14
CA PHE A 76 -9.52 0.63 6.60
C PHE A 76 -10.92 0.95 7.13
N ASP A 77 -11.36 0.20 8.14
CA ASP A 77 -12.53 0.47 8.94
C ASP A 77 -12.21 0.32 10.45
N LYS A 78 -13.22 0.55 11.29
CA LYS A 78 -13.09 0.50 12.76
C LYS A 78 -12.62 -0.85 13.31
N ASN A 79 -12.68 -1.91 12.52
CA ASN A 79 -12.31 -3.27 12.89
C ASN A 79 -10.98 -3.72 12.26
N GLY A 80 -10.37 -2.91 11.40
CA GLY A 80 -9.10 -3.22 10.75
C GLY A 80 -9.13 -2.93 9.25
N VAL A 81 -8.66 -3.88 8.44
CA VAL A 81 -8.57 -3.72 6.99
C VAL A 81 -9.52 -4.67 6.26
N GLN A 82 -10.17 -4.17 5.22
CA GLN A 82 -10.99 -4.97 4.30
C GLN A 82 -10.38 -4.97 2.92
N LYS A 83 -10.37 -6.14 2.26
CA LYS A 83 -10.06 -6.25 0.84
C LYS A 83 -11.34 -5.98 0.04
N ILE A 84 -11.31 -4.96 -0.80
CA ILE A 84 -12.47 -4.44 -1.53
C ILE A 84 -12.59 -5.06 -2.92
N LYS A 85 -11.47 -5.20 -3.62
CA LYS A 85 -11.45 -5.69 -5.00
C LYS A 85 -10.13 -6.36 -5.33
N GLU A 86 -10.19 -7.32 -6.24
CA GLU A 86 -9.02 -7.95 -6.86
C GLU A 86 -9.16 -7.87 -8.37
N ALA A 87 -8.02 -7.76 -9.04
CA ALA A 87 -7.93 -7.79 -10.50
C ALA A 87 -6.57 -8.35 -10.93
N THR A 88 -6.47 -8.70 -12.20
CA THR A 88 -5.21 -9.08 -12.84
C THR A 88 -5.10 -8.32 -14.14
N ILE A 89 -3.93 -7.73 -14.39
CA ILE A 89 -3.61 -7.05 -15.66
C ILE A 89 -2.39 -7.67 -16.31
N GLN A 90 -2.23 -7.46 -17.61
CA GLN A 90 -1.03 -7.86 -18.36
C GLN A 90 0.02 -6.74 -18.31
N ILE A 91 1.25 -7.07 -17.94
CA ILE A 91 2.41 -6.18 -17.93
C ILE A 91 2.71 -5.75 -19.36
N GLY A 92 2.80 -4.44 -19.58
CA GLY A 92 2.97 -3.84 -20.91
C GLY A 92 1.67 -3.74 -21.72
N GLY A 93 0.52 -4.13 -21.14
CA GLY A 93 -0.80 -3.86 -21.68
C GLY A 93 -1.24 -2.40 -21.48
N ASN A 94 -2.47 -2.10 -21.90
CA ASN A 94 -3.05 -0.75 -21.82
C ASN A 94 -3.89 -0.51 -20.55
N GLU A 95 -4.17 -1.56 -19.77
CA GLU A 95 -4.96 -1.47 -18.54
C GLU A 95 -4.15 -0.83 -17.42
N LYS A 96 -4.78 0.08 -16.67
CA LYS A 96 -4.19 0.72 -15.49
C LYS A 96 -4.80 0.16 -14.21
N ALA A 97 -4.00 0.09 -13.15
CA ALA A 97 -4.42 -0.43 -11.85
C ALA A 97 -5.63 0.33 -11.30
N GLU A 98 -5.61 1.67 -11.39
CA GLU A 98 -6.68 2.54 -10.91
C GLU A 98 -8.01 2.25 -11.63
N GLN A 99 -7.96 1.98 -12.94
CA GLN A 99 -9.14 1.67 -13.73
C GLN A 99 -9.75 0.31 -13.37
N VAL A 100 -8.93 -0.75 -13.29
CA VAL A 100 -9.45 -2.10 -13.01
C VAL A 100 -9.85 -2.29 -11.56
N LEU A 101 -9.29 -1.52 -10.64
CA LEU A 101 -9.64 -1.51 -9.22
C LEU A 101 -10.78 -0.52 -8.87
N ASP A 102 -11.31 0.24 -9.84
CA ASP A 102 -12.33 1.29 -9.66
C ASP A 102 -11.91 2.39 -8.65
N ILE A 103 -10.64 2.80 -8.68
CA ILE A 103 -10.12 3.83 -7.78
C ILE A 103 -10.45 5.21 -8.34
N SER A 104 -11.14 6.03 -7.55
CA SER A 104 -11.55 7.39 -7.92
C SER A 104 -10.77 8.49 -7.19
N SER A 105 -9.95 8.13 -6.21
CA SER A 105 -9.15 9.07 -5.43
C SER A 105 -7.79 9.32 -6.08
N GLU A 106 -7.21 10.49 -5.84
CA GLU A 106 -5.83 10.77 -6.18
C GLU A 106 -4.86 10.02 -5.26
N LYS A 107 -3.64 9.80 -5.75
CA LYS A 107 -2.55 9.22 -4.94
C LYS A 107 -2.13 10.23 -3.89
N LEU A 108 -1.88 9.73 -2.68
CA LEU A 108 -1.43 10.53 -1.56
C LEU A 108 -0.06 11.15 -1.83
N ASP A 109 0.06 12.47 -1.66
CA ASP A 109 1.34 13.18 -1.70
C ASP A 109 2.12 12.95 -0.39
N LEU A 110 3.13 12.09 -0.46
CA LEU A 110 3.98 11.72 0.67
C LEU A 110 4.82 12.88 1.21
N SER A 111 5.03 13.95 0.42
CA SER A 111 5.82 15.10 0.86
C SER A 111 5.11 15.96 1.92
N ASN A 112 3.78 15.83 2.01
CA ASN A 112 2.96 16.53 3.00
C ASN A 112 2.88 15.79 4.35
N ILE A 113 3.48 14.61 4.46
CA ILE A 113 3.50 13.83 5.71
C ILE A 113 4.63 14.32 6.62
N GLY A 114 4.32 14.49 7.91
CA GLY A 114 5.30 14.83 8.95
C GLY A 114 6.19 13.64 9.32
N TRP A 115 7.13 13.28 8.45
CA TRP A 115 8.08 12.18 8.66
C TRP A 115 8.93 12.39 9.92
N LYS A 116 9.21 11.29 10.63
CA LYS A 116 10.01 11.29 11.85
C LYS A 116 11.22 10.37 11.68
N GLU A 117 12.40 10.86 12.02
CA GLU A 117 13.63 10.06 12.00
C GLU A 117 13.61 9.00 13.11
N LEU A 118 14.06 7.79 12.76
CA LEU A 118 14.32 6.73 13.72
C LEU A 118 15.78 6.82 14.18
N ASN A 119 15.97 7.39 15.36
CA ASN A 119 17.29 7.48 15.96
C ASN A 119 17.67 6.18 16.67
N PRO A 120 18.95 5.75 16.61
CA PRO A 120 19.41 4.63 17.40
C PRO A 120 19.19 4.90 18.89
N ALA A 121 18.82 3.85 19.63
CA ALA A 121 18.82 3.92 21.08
C ALA A 121 20.27 3.97 21.56
N ASN A 122 20.63 5.05 22.27
CA ASN A 122 21.93 5.20 22.92
C ASN A 122 22.13 4.19 24.05
#